data_AF-A0A6P8D798-F1
#
_entry.id   AF-A0A6P8D798-F1
#
_cell.length_a   1.000
_cell.length_b   1.000
_cell.length_c   1.000
_cell.angle_alpha   90.00
_cell.angle_beta   90.00
_cell.angle_gamma   90.00
#
_symmetry.space_group_name_H-M   'P 1'
#
loop_
_entity.id
_entity.type
_entity.pdbx_description
1 polymer ?
#
loop_
_entity_poly.entity_id
_entity_poly.type
_entity_poly.pdbx_seq_one_letter_code
_entity_poly.pdbx_strand_id
1 'polypeptide(L)'
;MARMVRSCMQSMLKLVNSVNGMVGIAMILYSVWMLKIWERHTYDLPFDDSSQPNPWFIYTFLGLSISLCVITCFGHIAAETANGCCLYLYMFLVFLLLALEGAVTADVLLNPHWEQDFPNDLTGNLDQLTEFVRSNFDMFEWIGLTIVSVQGLCILLGLVLKALGPHPYYDSDDEFASESVPLLRDGAGQPSDSWSIRINEKVKR
;
A
#
# COMPACT_ATOMS: atom_id res chain seq x y z
N MET A 1 -0.05 25.38 13.57
CA MET A 1 0.89 24.92 12.52
C MET A 1 0.82 23.41 12.26
N ALA A 2 0.98 22.54 13.27
CA ALA A 2 0.95 21.08 13.08
C ALA A 2 -0.31 20.52 12.39
N ARG A 3 -1.52 21.06 12.68
CA ARG A 3 -2.76 20.64 11.99
C ARG A 3 -2.73 20.96 10.49
N MET A 4 -2.28 22.15 10.11
CA MET A 4 -2.20 22.58 8.71
C MET A 4 -1.19 21.73 7.94
N VAL A 5 -0.04 21.43 8.55
CA VAL A 5 0.97 20.52 7.97
C VAL A 5 0.36 19.12 7.79
N ARG A 6 -0.35 18.58 8.78
CA ARG A 6 -1.01 17.27 8.66
C ARG A 6 -2.00 17.23 7.49
N SER A 7 -2.91 18.21 7.40
CA SER A 7 -3.87 18.28 6.29
C SER A 7 -3.18 18.39 4.94
N CYS A 8 -2.09 19.17 4.85
CA CYS A 8 -1.27 19.26 3.65
C CYS A 8 -0.67 17.88 3.27
N MET A 9 -0.04 17.19 4.22
CA MET A 9 0.57 15.87 3.99
C MET A 9 -0.49 14.81 3.61
N GLN A 10 -1.66 14.81 4.26
CA GLN A 10 -2.78 13.93 3.89
C GLN A 10 -3.26 14.21 2.47
N SER A 11 -3.41 15.48 2.10
CA SER A 11 -3.83 15.87 0.75
C SER A 11 -2.80 15.46 -0.31
N MET A 12 -1.50 15.66 -0.06
CA MET A 12 -0.44 15.23 -0.96
C MET A 12 -0.42 13.72 -1.12
N LEU A 13 -0.54 12.97 -0.02
CA LEU A 13 -0.56 11.51 -0.06
C LEU A 13 -1.78 10.97 -0.81
N LYS A 14 -2.96 11.59 -0.64
CA LYS A 14 -4.16 11.25 -1.43
C LYS A 14 -3.97 11.57 -2.91
N LEU A 15 -3.36 12.70 -3.24
CA LEU A 15 -3.13 13.11 -4.63
C LEU A 15 -2.19 12.14 -5.33
N VAL A 16 -1.05 11.82 -4.73
CA VAL A 16 -0.07 10.88 -5.31
C VAL A 16 -0.69 9.49 -5.49
N ASN A 17 -1.41 8.99 -4.48
CA ASN A 17 -2.11 7.70 -4.58
C ASN A 17 -3.21 7.74 -5.64
N SER A 18 -3.95 8.85 -5.79
CA SER A 18 -4.98 8.97 -6.84
C SER A 18 -4.36 8.91 -8.24
N VAL A 19 -3.22 9.55 -8.46
CA VAL A 19 -2.48 9.46 -9.74
C VAL A 19 -2.03 8.03 -10.00
N ASN A 20 -1.42 7.38 -9.01
CA ASN A 20 -1.01 5.97 -9.13
C ASN A 20 -2.19 5.03 -9.39
N GLY A 21 -3.35 5.29 -8.77
CA GLY A 21 -4.59 4.56 -9.01
C GLY A 21 -5.09 4.70 -10.44
N MET A 22 -5.08 5.91 -11.01
CA MET A 22 -5.44 6.13 -12.41
C MET A 22 -4.50 5.37 -13.35
N VAL A 23 -3.18 5.39 -13.08
CA VAL A 23 -2.20 4.62 -13.84
C VAL A 23 -2.49 3.12 -13.73
N GLY A 24 -2.73 2.60 -12.53
CA GLY A 24 -3.08 1.20 -12.30
C GLY A 24 -4.34 0.78 -13.06
N ILE A 25 -5.40 1.58 -13.03
CA ILE A 25 -6.64 1.30 -13.76
C ILE A 25 -6.39 1.30 -15.28
N ALA A 26 -5.63 2.26 -15.80
CA ALA A 26 -5.27 2.29 -17.22
C ALA A 26 -4.46 1.06 -17.63
N MET A 27 -3.52 0.63 -16.80
CA MET A 27 -2.74 -0.60 -17.02
C MET A 27 -3.62 -1.85 -16.98
N ILE A 28 -4.61 -1.94 -16.08
CA ILE A 28 -5.58 -3.05 -16.06
C ILE A 28 -6.38 -3.08 -17.35
N LEU A 29 -6.94 -1.95 -17.78
CA LEU A 29 -7.72 -1.86 -19.02
C LEU A 29 -6.87 -2.27 -20.23
N TYR A 30 -5.62 -1.82 -20.29
CA TYR A 30 -4.69 -2.20 -21.35
C TYR A 30 -4.35 -3.70 -21.29
N SER A 31 -4.11 -4.25 -20.10
CA SER A 31 -3.88 -5.69 -19.89
C SER A 31 -5.05 -6.54 -20.40
N VAL A 32 -6.28 -6.16 -20.04
CA VAL A 32 -7.50 -6.87 -20.46
C VAL A 32 -7.68 -6.76 -21.97
N TRP A 33 -7.38 -5.60 -22.56
CA TRP A 33 -7.37 -5.45 -24.01
C TRP A 33 -6.32 -6.36 -24.67
N MET A 34 -5.11 -6.46 -24.11
CA MET A 34 -4.06 -7.37 -24.56
C MET A 34 -4.47 -8.85 -24.45
N LEU A 35 -5.15 -9.24 -23.35
CA LEU A 35 -5.70 -10.60 -23.21
C LEU A 35 -6.71 -10.91 -24.31
N LYS A 36 -7.61 -9.96 -24.61
CA LYS A 36 -8.64 -10.15 -25.65
C LYS A 36 -8.06 -10.25 -27.06
N ILE A 37 -6.95 -9.56 -27.36
CA ILE A 37 -6.29 -9.69 -28.66
C ILE A 37 -5.50 -11.00 -28.74
N TRP A 38 -4.86 -11.42 -27.65
CA TRP A 38 -4.15 -12.69 -27.55
C TRP A 38 -5.12 -13.86 -27.73
N GLU A 39 -6.24 -13.87 -27.00
CA GLU A 39 -7.28 -14.88 -27.11
C GLU A 39 -7.77 -15.04 -28.56
N ARG A 40 -8.01 -13.92 -29.27
CA ARG A 40 -8.42 -13.95 -30.69
C ARG A 40 -7.39 -14.61 -31.60
N HIS A 41 -6.10 -14.31 -31.44
CA HIS A 41 -5.05 -14.92 -32.27
C HIS A 41 -4.85 -16.41 -31.94
N THR A 42 -5.03 -16.77 -30.68
CA THR A 42 -4.87 -18.14 -30.19
C THR A 42 -5.98 -19.07 -30.72
N TYR A 43 -7.19 -18.57 -30.95
CA TYR A 43 -8.29 -19.33 -31.55
C TYR A 43 -8.08 -19.67 -33.05
N ASP A 44 -7.28 -18.89 -33.77
CA ASP A 44 -7.00 -19.10 -35.20
C ASP A 44 -5.88 -20.12 -35.46
N LEU A 45 -5.20 -20.59 -34.41
CA LEU A 45 -4.14 -21.59 -34.51
C LEU A 45 -4.74 -23.02 -34.56
N PRO A 46 -4.27 -23.90 -35.46
CA PRO A 46 -4.70 -25.29 -35.47
C PRO A 46 -4.35 -25.97 -34.15
N PHE A 47 -5.29 -26.75 -33.62
CA PHE A 47 -5.23 -27.50 -32.36
C PHE A 47 -4.05 -28.51 -32.34
N ASP A 48 -2.82 -28.04 -32.16
CA ASP A 48 -1.71 -28.89 -31.73
C ASP A 48 -1.27 -28.42 -30.33
N ASP A 49 -1.66 -29.22 -29.33
CA ASP A 49 -1.75 -28.92 -27.90
C ASP A 49 -0.39 -28.66 -27.20
N SER A 50 0.71 -28.68 -27.95
CA SER A 50 2.07 -28.74 -27.39
C SER A 50 2.85 -27.42 -27.43
N SER A 51 2.35 -26.39 -28.12
CA SER A 51 3.12 -25.15 -28.37
C SER A 51 2.29 -23.87 -28.33
N GLN A 52 1.23 -23.83 -27.52
CA GLN A 52 0.48 -22.60 -27.29
C GLN A 52 1.31 -21.67 -26.37
N PRO A 53 1.76 -20.49 -26.84
CA PRO A 53 2.63 -19.62 -26.06
C PRO A 53 1.88 -19.05 -24.86
N ASN A 54 2.38 -19.33 -23.66
CA ASN A 54 1.84 -18.76 -22.42
C ASN A 54 2.09 -17.23 -22.43
N PRO A 55 1.04 -16.37 -22.33
CA PRO A 55 1.17 -14.92 -22.38
C PRO A 55 1.65 -14.34 -21.04
N TRP A 56 2.80 -14.81 -20.56
CA TRP A 56 3.39 -14.45 -19.27
C TRP A 56 3.54 -12.92 -19.09
N PHE A 57 3.87 -12.19 -20.17
CA PHE A 57 3.98 -10.73 -20.16
C PHE A 57 2.64 -10.06 -19.81
N ILE A 58 1.53 -10.60 -20.33
CA ILE A 58 0.20 -10.03 -20.06
C ILE A 58 -0.20 -10.28 -18.60
N TYR A 59 0.08 -11.47 -18.06
CA TYR A 59 -0.21 -11.78 -16.67
C TYR A 59 0.64 -10.99 -15.68
N THR A 60 1.93 -10.78 -15.97
CA THR A 60 2.81 -9.96 -15.12
C THR A 60 2.36 -8.49 -15.12
N PHE A 61 2.03 -7.93 -16.28
CA PHE A 61 1.52 -6.57 -16.40
C PHE A 61 0.18 -6.40 -15.66
N LEU A 62 -0.72 -7.38 -15.79
CA LEU A 62 -1.99 -7.41 -15.07
C LEU A 62 -1.78 -7.51 -13.54
N GLY A 63 -0.96 -8.45 -13.09
CA GLY A 63 -0.68 -8.67 -11.66
C GLY A 63 -0.04 -7.45 -10.99
N LEU A 64 0.91 -6.80 -11.68
CA LEU A 64 1.54 -5.57 -11.21
C LEU A 64 0.52 -4.43 -11.11
N SER A 65 -0.35 -4.27 -12.12
CA SER A 65 -1.38 -3.22 -12.11
C SER A 65 -2.44 -3.41 -11.01
N ILE A 66 -2.89 -4.64 -10.77
CA ILE A 66 -3.79 -4.96 -9.66
C ILE A 66 -3.12 -4.63 -8.31
N SER A 67 -1.85 -5.00 -8.15
CA SER A 67 -1.08 -4.69 -6.94
C SER A 67 -0.98 -3.17 -6.70
N LEU A 68 -0.73 -2.38 -7.75
CA LEU A 68 -0.73 -0.91 -7.66
C LEU A 68 -2.09 -0.35 -7.22
N CYS A 69 -3.20 -0.90 -7.72
CA CYS A 69 -4.54 -0.52 -7.29
C CYS A 69 -4.79 -0.85 -5.80
N VAL A 70 -4.37 -2.03 -5.34
CA VAL A 70 -4.48 -2.43 -3.92
C VAL A 70 -3.67 -1.48 -3.03
N ILE A 71 -2.43 -1.17 -3.40
CA ILE A 71 -1.56 -0.25 -2.67
C ILE A 71 -2.17 1.15 -2.61
N THR A 72 -2.77 1.60 -3.71
CA THR A 72 -3.48 2.88 -3.79
C THR A 72 -4.68 2.92 -2.83
N CYS A 73 -5.48 1.86 -2.78
CA CYS A 73 -6.61 1.76 -1.85
C CYS A 73 -6.12 1.87 -0.39
N PHE A 74 -5.07 1.14 -0.02
CA PHE A 74 -4.46 1.27 1.30
C PHE A 74 -3.88 2.66 1.56
N GLY A 75 -3.33 3.32 0.54
CA GLY A 75 -2.83 4.70 0.63
C GLY A 75 -3.92 5.72 0.93
N HIS A 76 -5.08 5.61 0.28
CA HIS A 76 -6.24 6.45 0.60
C HIS A 76 -6.76 6.21 2.01
N ILE A 77 -6.90 4.94 2.42
CA ILE A 77 -7.33 4.57 3.77
C ILE A 77 -6.33 5.07 4.81
N ALA A 78 -5.03 4.93 4.56
CA ALA A 78 -3.96 5.41 5.44
C ALA A 78 -3.98 6.93 5.58
N ALA A 79 -4.20 7.66 4.49
CA ALA A 79 -4.29 9.11 4.51
C ALA A 79 -5.54 9.62 5.26
N GLU A 80 -6.67 8.92 5.16
CA GLU A 80 -7.92 9.29 5.84
C GLU A 80 -7.95 8.95 7.31
N THR A 81 -7.64 7.70 7.64
CA THR A 81 -7.74 7.22 9.01
C THR A 81 -6.65 7.78 9.90
N ALA A 82 -5.48 8.13 9.32
CA ALA A 82 -4.26 8.43 10.07
C ALA A 82 -3.97 7.41 11.18
N ASN A 83 -4.49 6.18 11.04
CA ASN A 83 -4.32 5.10 11.99
C ASN A 83 -2.93 4.48 11.77
N GLY A 84 -2.21 4.24 12.86
CA GLY A 84 -0.87 3.66 12.80
C GLY A 84 -0.84 2.35 12.00
N CYS A 85 -1.80 1.45 12.21
CA CYS A 85 -1.84 0.15 11.53
C CYS A 85 -1.97 0.27 10.00
N CYS A 86 -2.95 1.04 9.51
CA CYS A 86 -3.17 1.24 8.07
C CYS A 86 -1.99 1.95 7.40
N LEU A 87 -1.40 2.94 8.09
CA LEU A 87 -0.23 3.66 7.62
C LEU A 87 1.01 2.74 7.52
N TYR A 88 1.22 1.88 8.52
CA TYR A 88 2.30 0.89 8.49
C TYR A 88 2.13 -0.14 7.38
N LEU A 89 0.93 -0.68 7.22
CA LEU A 89 0.63 -1.61 6.14
C LEU A 89 0.90 -0.97 4.78
N TYR A 90 0.44 0.26 4.56
CA TYR A 90 0.71 1.00 3.35
C TYR A 90 2.22 1.20 3.10
N MET A 91 2.96 1.72 4.09
CA MET A 91 4.41 1.93 3.98
C MET A 91 5.16 0.61 3.73
N PHE A 92 4.72 -0.49 4.36
CA PHE A 92 5.28 -1.81 4.14
C PHE A 92 5.06 -2.30 2.71
N LEU A 93 3.85 -2.13 2.16
CA LEU A 93 3.57 -2.51 0.77
C LEU A 93 4.36 -1.67 -0.23
N VAL A 94 4.51 -0.36 -0.01
CA VAL A 94 5.35 0.50 -0.85
C VAL A 94 6.83 0.10 -0.74
N PHE A 95 7.30 -0.27 0.45
CA PHE A 95 8.64 -0.80 0.63
C PHE A 95 8.85 -2.13 -0.09
N LEU A 96 7.85 -3.02 -0.11
CA LEU A 96 7.93 -4.26 -0.88
C LEU A 96 8.04 -4.00 -2.39
N LEU A 97 7.33 -2.99 -2.93
CA LEU A 97 7.52 -2.58 -4.33
C LEU A 97 8.94 -2.07 -4.57
N LEU A 98 9.45 -1.20 -3.69
CA LEU A 98 10.81 -0.69 -3.81
C LEU A 98 11.86 -1.81 -3.72
N ALA A 99 11.64 -2.79 -2.84
CA ALA A 99 12.51 -3.96 -2.72
C ALA A 99 12.44 -4.86 -3.95
N LEU A 100 11.25 -5.04 -4.54
CA LEU A 100 11.07 -5.77 -5.80
C LEU A 100 11.79 -5.07 -6.96
N GLU A 101 11.66 -3.75 -7.10
CA GLU A 101 12.38 -2.96 -8.10
C GLU A 101 13.89 -3.05 -7.91
N GLY A 102 14.36 -2.94 -6.66
CA GLY A 102 15.78 -3.12 -6.33
C GLY A 102 16.29 -4.52 -6.63
N ALA A 103 15.49 -5.55 -6.35
CA ALA A 103 15.84 -6.94 -6.65
C ALA A 103 15.93 -7.19 -8.16
N VAL A 104 14.95 -6.73 -8.95
CA VAL A 104 14.98 -6.84 -10.41
C VAL A 104 16.15 -6.06 -11.00
N THR A 105 16.41 -4.85 -10.51
CA THR A 105 17.56 -4.04 -10.97
C THR A 105 18.89 -4.71 -10.63
N ALA A 106 19.01 -5.26 -9.42
CA ALA A 106 20.21 -5.98 -9.00
C ALA A 106 20.42 -7.26 -9.83
N ASP A 107 19.35 -7.99 -10.14
CA ASP A 107 19.40 -9.18 -10.98
C ASP A 107 19.89 -8.84 -12.39
N VAL A 108 19.30 -7.83 -13.03
CA VAL A 108 19.74 -7.34 -14.36
C VAL A 108 21.19 -6.87 -14.37
N LEU A 109 21.67 -6.25 -13.27
CA LEU A 109 23.05 -5.76 -13.18
C LEU A 109 24.08 -6.84 -12.85
N LEU A 110 23.72 -7.85 -12.06
CA LEU A 110 24.64 -8.88 -11.56
C LEU A 110 24.63 -10.15 -12.40
N ASN A 111 23.55 -10.44 -13.13
CA ASN A 111 23.40 -11.62 -13.95
C ASN A 111 23.75 -11.30 -15.42
N PRO A 112 24.90 -11.74 -15.96
CA PRO A 112 25.29 -11.47 -17.36
C PRO A 112 24.37 -12.14 -18.39
N HIS A 113 23.51 -13.06 -17.95
CA HIS A 113 22.66 -13.89 -18.80
C HIS A 113 21.17 -13.73 -18.47
N TRP A 114 20.77 -12.64 -17.79
CA TRP A 114 19.37 -12.37 -17.42
C TRP A 114 18.39 -12.44 -18.61
N GLU A 115 18.85 -12.10 -19.83
CA GLU A 115 18.03 -12.20 -21.05
C GLU A 115 17.61 -13.64 -21.38
N GLN A 116 18.33 -14.65 -20.89
CA GLN A 116 18.02 -16.08 -21.12
C GLN A 116 16.90 -16.60 -20.22
N ASP A 117 16.51 -15.86 -19.18
CA ASP A 117 15.45 -16.26 -18.25
C ASP A 117 14.05 -16.04 -18.85
N PHE A 118 13.94 -15.30 -19.97
CA PHE A 118 12.67 -15.16 -20.66
C PHE A 118 12.31 -16.43 -21.44
N PRO A 119 11.04 -16.86 -21.40
CA PRO A 119 10.59 -17.94 -22.27
C PRO A 119 10.69 -17.49 -23.74
N ASN A 120 10.92 -18.46 -24.62
CA ASN A 120 11.19 -18.21 -26.03
C ASN A 120 10.02 -17.43 -26.69
N ASP A 121 10.31 -16.24 -27.22
CA ASP A 121 9.33 -15.41 -27.92
C ASP A 121 9.21 -15.86 -29.38
N LEU A 122 8.05 -16.41 -29.73
CA LEU A 122 7.72 -16.81 -31.10
C LEU A 122 7.40 -15.63 -32.02
N THR A 123 7.11 -14.45 -31.47
CA THR A 123 6.67 -13.28 -32.24
C THR A 123 7.80 -12.34 -32.66
N GLY A 124 8.98 -12.42 -32.03
CA GLY A 124 10.10 -11.50 -32.24
C GLY A 124 9.83 -10.06 -31.78
N ASN A 125 8.70 -9.83 -31.09
CA ASN A 125 8.33 -8.51 -30.59
C ASN A 125 9.15 -8.13 -29.34
N LEU A 126 9.58 -9.11 -28.54
CA LEU A 126 10.45 -8.85 -27.38
C LEU A 126 11.83 -8.34 -27.81
N ASP A 127 12.38 -8.83 -28.91
CA ASP A 127 13.65 -8.34 -29.45
C ASP A 127 13.53 -6.87 -29.88
N GLN A 128 12.45 -6.53 -30.59
CA GLN A 128 12.16 -5.15 -30.98
C GLN A 128 11.97 -4.23 -29.76
N LEU A 129 11.26 -4.69 -28.73
CA LEU A 129 11.08 -3.95 -27.48
C LEU A 129 12.44 -3.72 -26.78
N THR A 130 13.28 -4.76 -26.72
CA THR A 130 14.59 -4.69 -26.08
C THR A 130 15.51 -3.71 -26.82
N GLU A 131 15.50 -3.72 -28.15
CA GLU A 131 16.24 -2.76 -28.97
C GLU A 131 15.72 -1.32 -28.78
N PHE A 132 14.40 -1.15 -28.66
CA PHE A 132 13.79 0.14 -28.34
C PHE A 132 14.21 0.66 -26.95
N VAL A 133 14.20 -0.20 -25.93
CA VAL A 133 14.66 0.16 -24.58
C VAL A 133 16.14 0.53 -24.59
N ARG A 134 16.97 -0.26 -25.27
CA ARG A 134 18.42 -0.03 -25.37
C ARG A 134 18.75 1.27 -26.11
N SER A 135 18.00 1.62 -27.16
CA SER A 135 18.18 2.88 -27.89
C SER A 135 17.71 4.12 -27.12
N ASN A 136 16.84 3.96 -26.13
CA ASN A 136 16.28 5.04 -25.33
C ASN A 136 16.61 4.91 -23.84
N PHE A 137 17.72 4.25 -23.51
CA PHE A 137 18.03 3.87 -22.13
C PHE A 137 18.02 5.06 -21.15
N ASP A 138 18.56 6.21 -21.56
CA ASP A 138 18.54 7.44 -20.75
C ASP A 138 17.11 7.81 -20.30
N MET A 139 16.12 7.69 -21.20
CA MET A 139 14.72 7.97 -20.87
C MET A 139 14.19 6.99 -19.82
N PHE A 140 14.47 5.70 -20.00
CA PHE A 140 14.06 4.64 -19.07
C PHE A 140 14.73 4.78 -17.70
N GLU A 141 15.98 5.23 -17.65
CA GLU A 141 16.69 5.55 -16.41
C GLU A 141 15.99 6.69 -15.64
N TRP A 142 15.66 7.79 -16.32
CA TRP A 142 14.92 8.90 -15.71
C TRP A 142 13.51 8.50 -15.25
N ILE A 143 12.83 7.63 -16.01
CA ILE A 143 11.54 7.06 -15.60
C ILE A 143 11.71 6.24 -14.33
N GLY A 144 12.69 5.33 -14.29
CA GLY A 144 12.99 4.52 -13.10
C GLY A 144 13.31 5.37 -11.87
N LEU A 145 14.17 6.39 -12.03
CA LEU A 145 14.51 7.33 -10.96
C LEU A 145 13.27 8.08 -10.44
N THR A 146 12.36 8.45 -11.33
CA THR A 146 11.10 9.12 -10.96
C THR A 146 10.21 8.19 -10.14
N ILE A 147 10.08 6.92 -10.55
CA ILE A 147 9.28 5.91 -9.82
C ILE A 147 9.81 5.72 -8.40
N VAL A 148 11.11 5.47 -8.26
CA VAL A 148 11.78 5.30 -6.95
C VAL A 148 11.63 6.56 -6.09
N SER A 149 11.74 7.75 -6.70
CA SER A 149 11.57 9.03 -6.01
C SER A 149 10.14 9.21 -5.49
N VAL A 150 9.12 8.86 -6.28
CA VAL A 150 7.71 8.91 -5.85
C VAL A 150 7.44 7.92 -4.72
N GLN A 151 7.97 6.70 -4.80
CA GLN A 151 7.86 5.71 -3.71
C GLN A 151 8.53 6.20 -2.42
N GLY A 152 9.73 6.78 -2.52
CA GLY A 152 10.43 7.39 -1.40
C GLY A 152 9.63 8.55 -0.79
N LEU A 153 9.02 9.40 -1.63
CA LEU A 153 8.15 10.48 -1.18
C LEU A 153 6.91 9.95 -0.45
N CYS A 154 6.27 8.88 -0.95
CA CYS A 154 5.13 8.24 -0.28
C CYS A 154 5.50 7.72 1.12
N ILE A 155 6.65 7.07 1.27
CA ILE A 155 7.15 6.60 2.57
C ILE A 155 7.44 7.80 3.47
N LEU A 156 8.11 8.85 2.97
CA LEU A 156 8.40 10.06 3.73
C LEU A 156 7.12 10.74 4.25
N LEU A 157 6.13 10.92 3.38
CA LEU A 157 4.81 11.48 3.75
C LEU A 157 4.15 10.62 4.83
N GLY A 158 4.22 9.28 4.70
CA GLY A 158 3.76 8.34 5.72
C GLY A 158 4.46 8.53 7.06
N LEU A 159 5.79 8.62 7.07
CA LEU A 159 6.59 8.84 8.29
C LEU A 159 6.27 10.17 8.96
N VAL A 160 6.10 11.25 8.18
CA VAL A 160 5.72 12.56 8.73
C VAL A 160 4.31 12.51 9.33
N LEU A 161 3.35 11.88 8.65
CA LEU A 161 2.00 11.69 9.19
C LEU A 161 2.01 10.89 10.49
N LYS A 162 2.86 9.85 10.57
CA LYS A 162 3.07 9.08 11.80
C LYS A 162 3.65 9.95 12.92
N ALA A 163 4.68 10.75 12.62
CA ALA A 163 5.37 11.58 13.60
C ALA A 163 4.47 12.69 14.16
N LEU A 164 3.53 13.21 13.35
CA LEU A 164 2.54 14.18 13.79
C LEU A 164 1.53 13.59 14.79
N GLY A 165 1.49 12.27 14.97
CA GLY A 165 0.62 11.58 15.93
C GLY A 165 -0.88 11.65 15.60
N PRO A 166 -1.75 11.00 16.39
CA PRO A 166 -3.20 11.07 16.25
C PRO A 166 -3.73 12.51 16.43
N HIS A 167 -4.93 12.78 15.93
CA HIS A 167 -5.64 14.01 16.24
C HIS A 167 -6.02 14.02 17.74
N PRO A 168 -5.72 15.08 18.51
CA PRO A 168 -6.49 15.32 19.72
C PRO A 168 -7.92 15.55 19.23
N TYR A 169 -8.79 14.66 19.68
CA TYR A 169 -10.19 14.54 19.31
C TYR A 169 -10.89 15.92 19.39
N TYR A 170 -11.78 16.19 18.44
CA TYR A 170 -12.76 17.26 18.58
C TYR A 170 -13.67 16.82 19.74
N ASP A 171 -13.62 17.51 20.89
CA ASP A 171 -14.72 17.47 21.87
C ASP A 171 -15.98 17.91 21.12
N SER A 172 -16.78 16.92 20.73
CA SER A 172 -18.11 17.08 20.17
C SER A 172 -18.97 16.12 20.96
N ASP A 173 -19.41 16.59 22.12
CA ASP A 173 -20.63 16.28 22.89
C ASP A 173 -21.46 15.03 22.52
N ASP A 174 -20.85 13.87 22.30
CA ASP A 174 -21.56 12.59 22.23
C ASP A 174 -20.80 11.56 23.07
N GLU A 175 -21.24 11.53 24.33
CA GLU A 175 -21.23 10.39 25.24
C GLU A 175 -21.29 9.05 24.50
N PHE A 176 -20.19 8.28 24.47
CA PHE A 176 -20.19 6.82 24.59
C PHE A 176 -18.76 6.31 24.86
N ALA A 177 -18.52 6.05 26.15
CA ALA A 177 -17.63 5.05 26.73
C ALA A 177 -16.34 4.67 25.97
N SER A 178 -15.21 5.22 26.43
CA SER A 178 -13.97 4.43 26.49
C SER A 178 -13.33 4.63 27.86
N GLU A 179 -13.92 3.93 28.83
CA GLU A 179 -13.38 3.77 30.17
C GLU A 179 -12.17 2.82 30.08
N SER A 180 -11.00 3.37 29.76
CA SER A 180 -9.73 2.71 30.06
C SER A 180 -9.53 2.77 31.58
N VAL A 181 -10.21 1.89 32.30
CA VAL A 181 -10.08 1.67 33.74
C VAL A 181 -8.68 1.10 34.03
N PRO A 182 -7.83 1.79 34.81
CA PRO A 182 -6.78 1.11 35.54
C PRO A 182 -7.47 0.39 36.70
N LEU A 183 -7.63 -0.93 36.57
CA LEU A 183 -8.08 -1.76 37.69
C LEU A 183 -7.06 -1.62 38.83
N LEU A 184 -7.56 -1.22 40.00
CA LEU A 184 -6.85 -0.92 41.26
C LEU A 184 -6.30 0.50 41.39
N ARG A 185 -7.19 1.43 41.72
CA ARG A 185 -6.87 2.54 42.61
C ARG A 185 -7.86 2.54 43.76
N ASP A 186 -7.33 2.30 44.96
CA ASP A 186 -8.03 2.19 46.23
C ASP A 186 -9.04 3.32 46.45
N GLY A 187 -10.32 2.95 46.53
CA GLY A 187 -11.37 3.82 47.02
C GLY A 187 -11.27 3.95 48.52
N ALA A 188 -10.53 4.95 48.98
CA ALA A 188 -10.71 5.54 50.30
C ALA A 188 -12.12 6.14 50.40
N GLY A 189 -13.10 5.29 50.74
CA GLY A 189 -14.44 5.70 51.09
C GLY A 189 -14.46 6.34 52.47
N GLN A 190 -14.75 7.63 52.52
CA GLN A 190 -15.14 8.36 53.71
C GLN A 190 -16.26 7.59 54.44
N PRO A 191 -16.13 7.26 55.75
CA PRO A 191 -17.18 6.54 56.46
C PRO A 191 -18.34 7.47 56.77
N SER A 192 -19.54 7.07 56.35
CA SER A 192 -20.81 7.67 56.78
C SER A 192 -21.07 7.33 58.24
N ASP A 193 -21.22 8.37 59.08
CA ASP A 193 -21.49 8.31 60.52
C ASP A 193 -22.78 7.54 60.90
N SER A 194 -23.56 7.06 59.93
CA SER A 194 -24.76 6.26 60.17
C SER A 194 -24.46 4.81 60.59
N TRP A 195 -23.27 4.27 60.30
CA TRP A 195 -22.94 2.86 60.56
C TRP A 195 -22.38 2.60 61.96
N SER A 196 -21.81 3.61 62.62
CA SER A 196 -21.21 3.47 63.96
C SER A 196 -22.26 3.37 65.08
N ILE A 197 -23.43 4.00 64.91
CA ILE A 197 -24.51 3.95 65.92
C ILE A 197 -25.15 2.55 65.96
N ARG A 198 -25.29 1.88 64.82
CA ARG A 198 -25.99 0.57 64.76
C ARG A 198 -25.18 -0.59 65.36
N ILE A 199 -23.86 -0.45 65.43
CA ILE A 199 -22.97 -1.49 65.99
C ILE A 199 -22.90 -1.37 67.51
N ASN A 200 -22.92 -0.16 68.06
CA ASN A 200 -22.78 0.04 69.51
C ASN A 200 -24.05 -0.36 70.30
N GLU A 201 -25.22 -0.40 69.65
CA GLU A 201 -26.46 -0.87 70.27
C GLU A 201 -26.50 -2.40 70.45
N LYS A 202 -25.77 -3.15 69.60
CA LYS A 202 -25.74 -4.63 69.66
C LYS A 202 -24.73 -5.21 70.63
N VAL A 203 -23.81 -4.40 71.15
CA VAL A 203 -22.74 -4.86 72.07
C VAL A 203 -23.13 -4.66 73.55
N LYS A 204 -24.21 -3.93 73.85
CA LYS A 204 -24.60 -3.59 75.22
C LYS A 204 -25.83 -4.31 75.78
N ARG A 205 -26.19 -5.48 75.23
CA ARG A 205 -27.25 -6.33 75.78
C ARG A 205 -26.75 -7.72 76.10
#